data_AF-A0A973EPB8-F1
#
_entry.id   AF-A0A973EPB8-F1
#
_cell.length_a   1.000
_cell.length_b   1.000
_cell.length_c   1.000
_cell.angle_alpha   90.00
_cell.angle_beta   90.00
_cell.angle_gamma   90.00
#
_symmetry.space_group_name_H-M   'P 1'
#
loop_
_entity.id
_entity.type
_entity.pdbx_description
1 polymer ?
#
loop_
_entity_poly.entity_id
_entity_poly.type
_entity_poly.pdbx_seq_one_letter_code
_entity_poly.pdbx_strand_id
1 'polypeptide(L)'
;MVLCMVTEASAWGLRDGMCIQDAVGNQYRLTLDYKHQYITGTVYSVQGCTEPEWPILGSYLGSVYEITAANPLGNQDHCVPAFKIKGVFPYGAWYYDDGYGAQKFKWVPCTSPPPVPGGNLNIQGPQGALK
;
A
#
# COMPACT_ATOMS: atom_id res chain seq x y z
N MET A 1 -36.43 0.86 -18.41
CA MET A 1 -35.83 0.14 -17.26
C MET A 1 -34.38 -0.13 -17.62
N VAL A 2 -33.46 0.73 -17.19
CA VAL A 2 -32.03 0.59 -17.52
C VAL A 2 -31.41 -0.31 -16.47
N LEU A 3 -31.17 -1.55 -16.86
CA LEU A 3 -30.41 -2.52 -16.10
C LEU A 3 -28.93 -2.27 -16.40
N CYS A 4 -28.29 -1.35 -15.67
CA CYS A 4 -26.83 -1.27 -15.64
C CYS A 4 -26.31 -2.38 -14.71
N MET A 5 -26.23 -3.61 -15.23
CA MET A 5 -25.35 -4.62 -14.66
C MET A 5 -23.91 -4.23 -14.99
N VAL A 6 -23.21 -3.61 -14.04
CA VAL A 6 -21.74 -3.65 -13.99
C VAL A 6 -21.36 -4.65 -12.91
N THR A 7 -21.47 -5.93 -13.27
CA THR A 7 -20.84 -7.04 -12.56
C THR A 7 -19.63 -7.48 -13.37
N GLU A 8 -18.47 -7.43 -12.71
CA GLU A 8 -17.16 -7.97 -13.12
C GLU A 8 -16.30 -7.10 -14.05
N ALA A 9 -15.12 -6.72 -13.54
CA ALA A 9 -14.06 -5.89 -14.14
C ALA A 9 -14.21 -4.35 -14.13
N SER A 10 -14.20 -3.73 -12.94
CA SER A 10 -13.75 -2.32 -12.77
C SER A 10 -12.21 -2.15 -12.92
N ALA A 11 -11.58 -3.11 -13.60
CA ALA A 11 -10.14 -3.34 -13.66
C ALA A 11 -9.42 -2.49 -14.72
N TRP A 12 -9.25 -1.20 -14.47
CA TRP A 12 -8.22 -0.41 -15.16
C TRP A 12 -7.65 0.65 -14.23
N GLY A 13 -6.68 0.24 -13.41
CA GLY A 13 -5.80 1.16 -12.69
C GLY A 13 -6.22 1.57 -11.28
N LEU A 14 -5.32 2.32 -10.66
CA LEU A 14 -5.55 2.99 -9.39
C LEU A 14 -6.68 4.03 -9.55
N ARG A 15 -7.39 4.30 -8.46
CA ARG A 15 -8.51 5.25 -8.40
C ARG A 15 -8.39 6.08 -7.14
N ASP A 16 -8.78 7.34 -7.25
CA ASP A 16 -8.86 8.26 -6.13
C ASP A 16 -9.82 7.73 -5.04
N GLY A 17 -9.44 7.87 -3.78
CA GLY A 17 -10.22 7.41 -2.62
C GLY A 17 -10.26 5.91 -2.42
N MET A 18 -9.53 5.12 -3.22
CA MET A 18 -9.49 3.66 -3.07
C MET A 18 -8.68 3.27 -1.82
N CYS A 19 -9.22 2.31 -1.07
CA CYS A 19 -8.48 1.58 -0.04
C CYS A 19 -8.03 0.23 -0.61
N ILE A 20 -6.72 0.05 -0.72
CA ILE A 20 -6.10 -1.22 -1.16
C ILE A 20 -5.17 -1.76 -0.09
N GLN A 21 -4.97 -3.06 -0.09
CA GLN A 21 -4.15 -3.77 0.88
C GLN A 21 -3.17 -4.71 0.16
N ASP A 22 -1.93 -4.75 0.65
CA ASP A 22 -0.90 -5.64 0.14
C ASP A 22 -0.93 -7.03 0.78
N ALA A 23 0.01 -7.90 0.39
CA ALA A 23 0.06 -9.28 0.86
C ALA A 23 0.36 -9.45 2.36
N VAL A 24 0.92 -8.44 3.03
CA VAL A 24 1.25 -8.52 4.47
C VAL A 24 0.26 -7.75 5.33
N GLY A 25 -0.66 -7.01 4.71
CA GLY A 25 -1.79 -6.38 5.37
C GLY A 25 -1.68 -4.88 5.57
N ASN A 26 -0.67 -4.20 5.02
CA ASN A 26 -0.66 -2.74 5.08
C ASN A 26 -1.77 -2.20 4.21
N GLN A 27 -2.42 -1.14 4.68
CA GLN A 27 -3.58 -0.55 4.02
C GLN A 27 -3.23 0.83 3.48
N TYR A 28 -3.49 1.07 2.20
CA TYR A 28 -3.14 2.30 1.51
C TYR A 28 -4.42 3.07 1.18
N ARG A 29 -4.42 4.35 1.52
CA ARG A 29 -5.45 5.32 1.14
C ARG A 29 -4.84 6.27 0.14
N LEU A 30 -5.21 6.12 -1.14
CA LEU A 30 -4.60 6.87 -2.23
C LEU A 30 -5.46 8.08 -2.61
N THR A 31 -4.80 9.20 -2.86
CA THR A 31 -5.33 10.35 -3.57
C THR A 31 -4.61 10.50 -4.91
N LEU A 32 -5.36 10.64 -6.00
CA LEU A 32 -4.79 10.74 -7.34
C LEU A 32 -4.96 12.15 -7.92
N ASP A 33 -3.84 12.76 -8.31
CA ASP A 33 -3.84 13.92 -9.18
C ASP A 33 -3.87 13.45 -10.64
N TYR A 34 -5.05 13.52 -11.27
CA TYR A 34 -5.23 13.12 -12.67
C TYR A 34 -4.58 14.05 -13.70
N LYS A 35 -4.28 15.29 -13.31
CA LYS A 35 -3.67 16.27 -14.22
C LYS A 35 -2.17 16.08 -14.31
N HIS A 36 -1.51 15.84 -13.18
CA HIS A 36 -0.06 15.71 -13.10
C HIS A 36 0.42 14.27 -12.89
N GLN A 37 -0.51 13.32 -12.80
CA GLN A 37 -0.23 11.89 -12.65
C GLN A 37 0.53 11.53 -11.37
N TYR A 38 0.25 12.27 -10.29
CA TYR A 38 0.81 12.02 -8.96
C TYR A 38 -0.12 11.20 -8.07
N ILE A 39 0.49 10.47 -7.15
CA ILE A 39 -0.15 9.74 -6.08
C ILE A 39 0.28 10.38 -4.76
N THR A 40 -0.66 10.66 -3.88
CA THR A 40 -0.40 11.04 -2.49
C THR A 40 -1.30 10.22 -1.56
N GLY A 41 -1.10 10.33 -0.25
CA GLY A 41 -1.99 9.72 0.74
C GLY A 41 -1.25 9.18 1.95
N THR A 42 -1.78 8.11 2.53
CA THR A 42 -1.14 7.40 3.66
C THR A 42 -1.18 5.90 3.49
N VAL A 43 -0.23 5.23 4.13
CA VAL A 43 -0.27 3.79 4.39
C VAL A 43 -0.32 3.56 5.88
N TYR A 44 -1.21 2.69 6.33
CA TYR A 44 -1.18 2.11 7.66
C TYR A 44 -0.32 0.84 7.62
N SER A 45 0.89 0.94 8.17
CA SER A 45 1.86 -0.13 8.29
C SER A 45 1.51 -1.06 9.45
N VAL A 46 1.44 -2.36 9.18
CA VAL A 46 1.25 -3.43 10.17
C VAL A 46 2.58 -4.09 10.55
N GLN A 47 3.72 -3.48 10.21
CA GLN A 47 5.05 -4.05 10.42
C GLN A 47 5.57 -3.91 11.86
N GLY A 48 4.73 -3.48 12.80
CA GLY A 48 5.10 -3.34 14.21
C GLY A 48 5.82 -2.02 14.55
N CYS A 49 5.74 -1.03 13.66
CA CYS A 49 6.33 0.29 13.89
C CYS A 49 5.52 1.10 14.91
N THR A 50 6.23 1.93 15.70
CA THR A 50 5.62 2.77 16.73
C THR A 50 4.60 3.74 16.14
N GLU A 51 4.94 4.37 15.02
CA GLU A 51 4.00 5.15 14.22
C GLU A 51 3.53 4.30 13.03
N PRO A 52 2.27 3.83 13.03
CA PRO A 52 1.79 2.97 11.96
C PRO A 52 1.37 3.77 10.72
N GLU A 53 1.05 5.06 10.82
CA GLU A 53 0.58 5.82 9.65
C GLU A 53 1.72 6.59 8.96
N TRP A 54 2.06 6.17 7.74
CA TRP A 54 3.17 6.73 6.97
C TRP A 54 2.65 7.51 5.76
N PRO A 55 3.13 8.74 5.51
CA PRO A 55 2.82 9.45 4.28
C PRO A 55 3.37 8.70 3.08
N ILE A 56 2.62 8.75 1.97
CA ILE A 56 3.07 8.22 0.69
C ILE A 56 3.12 9.31 -0.38
N LEU A 57 4.08 9.16 -1.29
CA LEU A 57 4.12 9.89 -2.55
C LEU A 57 4.36 8.92 -3.70
N GLY A 58 3.96 9.29 -4.90
CA GLY A 58 4.21 8.46 -6.08
C GLY A 58 3.75 9.09 -7.37
N SER A 59 3.82 8.29 -8.42
CA SER A 59 3.32 8.65 -9.75
C SER A 59 2.76 7.44 -10.46
N TYR A 60 1.94 7.67 -11.48
CA TYR A 60 1.36 6.60 -12.30
C TYR A 60 1.30 6.98 -13.78
N LEU A 61 1.21 5.96 -14.64
CA LEU A 61 0.91 6.12 -16.05
C LEU A 61 -0.01 4.98 -16.48
N GLY A 62 -1.30 5.30 -16.63
CA GLY A 62 -2.33 4.28 -16.83
C GLY A 62 -2.39 3.33 -15.63
N SER A 63 -2.11 2.05 -15.85
CA SER A 63 -2.06 1.02 -14.80
C SER A 63 -0.67 0.83 -14.17
N VAL A 64 0.37 1.45 -14.72
CA VAL A 64 1.73 1.42 -14.16
C VAL A 64 1.81 2.44 -13.03
N TYR A 65 2.44 2.08 -11.91
CA TYR A 65 2.59 2.99 -10.77
C TYR A 65 3.89 2.73 -10.01
N GLU A 66 4.35 3.76 -9.31
CA GLU A 66 5.39 3.71 -8.29
C GLU A 66 4.97 4.56 -7.10
N ILE A 67 5.08 4.02 -5.90
CA ILE A 67 4.72 4.64 -4.62
C ILE A 67 5.91 4.46 -3.66
N THR A 68 6.26 5.51 -2.94
CA THR A 68 7.19 5.48 -1.80
C THR A 68 6.41 5.78 -0.54
N ALA A 69 6.53 4.93 0.47
CA ALA A 69 6.08 5.19 1.83
C ALA A 69 7.29 5.54 2.70
N ALA A 70 7.19 6.63 3.46
CA ALA A 70 8.28 7.11 4.31
C ALA A 70 7.88 7.05 5.77
N ASN A 71 8.68 6.41 6.61
CA ASN A 71 8.48 6.41 8.06
C ASN A 71 8.73 7.84 8.59
N PRO A 72 7.72 8.50 9.21
CA PRO A 72 7.88 9.86 9.73
C PRO A 72 8.91 9.94 10.87
N LEU A 73 9.22 8.82 11.52
CA LEU A 73 10.23 8.73 12.57
C LEU A 73 11.61 8.30 12.05
N GLY A 74 11.76 8.08 10.74
CA GLY A 74 13.00 7.65 10.12
C GLY A 74 13.38 6.20 10.46
N ASN A 75 14.69 5.94 10.61
CA ASN A 75 15.18 4.60 10.95
C ASN A 75 15.01 4.35 12.46
N GLN A 76 14.24 3.32 12.81
CA GLN A 76 14.00 2.88 14.19
C GLN A 76 14.18 1.36 14.30
N ASP A 77 14.34 0.84 15.51
CA ASP A 77 14.43 -0.61 15.73
C ASP A 77 13.24 -1.32 15.06
N HIS A 78 13.56 -2.29 14.18
CA HIS A 78 12.58 -3.08 13.42
C HIS A 78 11.76 -2.34 12.36
N CYS A 79 12.10 -1.09 12.03
CA CYS A 79 11.39 -0.29 11.02
C CYS A 79 12.34 0.30 10.00
N VAL A 80 12.02 0.07 8.73
CA VAL A 80 12.74 0.70 7.62
C VAL A 80 12.42 2.20 7.55
N PRO A 81 13.38 3.04 7.13
CA PRO A 81 13.14 4.48 6.95
C PRO A 81 12.14 4.75 5.81
N ALA A 82 12.14 3.92 4.77
CA ALA A 82 11.20 3.97 3.66
C ALA A 82 11.12 2.61 2.96
N PHE A 83 10.04 2.40 2.20
CA PHE A 83 9.96 1.33 1.21
C PHE A 83 9.26 1.84 -0.04
N LYS A 84 9.56 1.17 -1.17
CA LYS A 84 8.95 1.46 -2.46
C LYS A 84 8.08 0.30 -2.92
N ILE A 85 6.99 0.64 -3.59
CA ILE A 85 6.13 -0.30 -4.28
C ILE A 85 5.98 0.15 -5.72
N LYS A 86 6.21 -0.76 -6.66
CA LYS A 86 5.96 -0.50 -8.08
C LYS A 86 5.37 -1.70 -8.77
N GLY A 87 4.63 -1.46 -9.85
CA GLY A 87 4.06 -2.54 -10.65
C GLY A 87 3.03 -2.07 -11.67
N VAL A 88 2.26 -3.03 -12.15
CA VAL A 88 1.11 -2.83 -13.04
C VAL A 88 -0.12 -3.33 -12.30
N PHE A 89 -1.04 -2.43 -11.96
CA PHE A 89 -2.25 -2.77 -11.20
C PHE A 89 -3.05 -3.89 -11.91
N PRO A 90 -3.51 -4.94 -11.20
CA PRO A 90 -3.61 -5.09 -9.75
C PRO A 90 -2.39 -5.75 -9.08
N TYR A 91 -1.23 -5.80 -9.74
CA TYR A 91 -0.01 -6.39 -9.19
C TYR A 91 0.97 -5.32 -8.70
N GLY A 92 1.79 -5.68 -7.72
CA GLY A 92 2.84 -4.85 -7.16
C GLY A 92 4.04 -5.66 -6.73
N ALA A 93 5.14 -4.98 -6.45
CA ALA A 93 6.28 -5.56 -5.79
C ALA A 93 6.92 -4.57 -4.82
N TRP A 94 7.32 -5.07 -3.66
CA TRP A 94 8.09 -4.32 -2.67
C TRP A 94 9.56 -4.24 -3.05
N TYR A 95 10.15 -3.10 -2.73
CA TYR A 95 11.58 -2.83 -2.81
C TYR A 95 11.96 -2.05 -1.55
N TYR A 96 12.84 -2.63 -0.76
CA TYR A 96 13.37 -1.99 0.44
C TYR A 96 14.76 -1.42 0.16
N ASP A 97 15.10 -0.31 0.82
CA ASP A 97 16.38 0.38 0.60
C ASP A 97 17.59 -0.45 1.07
N ASP A 98 17.37 -1.41 1.98
CA ASP A 98 18.38 -2.32 2.54
C ASP A 98 18.63 -3.59 1.69
N GLY A 99 18.01 -3.69 0.51
CA GLY A 99 18.41 -4.68 -0.51
C GLY A 99 17.51 -5.91 -0.65
N TYR A 100 16.34 -5.94 0.00
CA TYR A 100 15.33 -6.95 -0.34
C TYR A 100 14.76 -6.65 -1.75
N GLY A 101 15.10 -7.50 -2.71
CA GLY A 101 14.64 -7.41 -4.10
C GLY A 101 13.12 -7.57 -4.25
N ALA A 102 12.64 -7.51 -5.49
CA ALA A 102 11.21 -7.46 -5.83
C ALA A 102 10.36 -8.57 -5.17
N GLN A 103 9.63 -8.23 -4.10
CA GLN A 103 8.67 -9.16 -3.47
C GLN A 103 7.27 -8.93 -4.05
N LYS A 104 6.85 -9.82 -4.98
CA LYS A 104 5.62 -9.66 -5.75
C LYS A 104 4.37 -9.96 -4.93
N PHE A 105 3.31 -9.21 -5.19
CA PHE A 105 1.98 -9.43 -4.62
C PHE A 105 0.87 -8.96 -5.56
N LYS A 106 -0.38 -9.26 -5.18
CA LYS A 106 -1.59 -8.75 -5.82
C LYS A 106 -2.35 -7.90 -4.80
N TRP A 107 -2.74 -6.69 -5.18
CA TRP A 107 -3.60 -5.84 -4.37
C TRP A 107 -4.96 -6.49 -4.14
N VAL A 108 -5.46 -6.34 -2.92
CA VAL A 108 -6.85 -6.66 -2.57
C VAL A 108 -7.54 -5.41 -2.03
N PRO A 109 -8.87 -5.28 -2.14
CA PRO A 109 -9.60 -4.25 -1.41
C PRO A 109 -9.36 -4.41 0.10
N CYS A 110 -9.29 -3.30 0.83
CA CYS A 110 -9.21 -3.36 2.30
C CYS A 110 -10.40 -4.14 2.87
N THR A 111 -10.15 -5.13 3.72
CA THR A 111 -11.20 -6.00 4.30
C THR A 111 -11.91 -5.37 5.50
N SER A 112 -11.36 -4.29 6.06
CA SER A 112 -11.91 -3.48 7.16
C SER A 112 -11.11 -2.18 7.27
N PRO A 113 -11.63 -1.08 7.89
CA PRO A 113 -10.78 0.04 8.26
C PRO A 113 -9.57 -0.44 9.10
N PRO A 114 -8.43 0.25 9.03
CA PRO A 114 -7.23 -0.19 9.75
C PRO A 114 -7.53 -0.26 11.25
N PRO A 115 -6.91 -1.19 12.00
CA PRO A 115 -6.96 -1.17 13.46
C PRO A 115 -6.70 0.24 13.98
N VAL A 116 -7.58 0.74 14.85
CA VAL A 116 -7.30 1.94 15.62
C VAL A 116 -6.00 1.70 16.39
N PRO A 117 -5.04 2.65 16.43
CA PRO A 117 -3.84 2.49 17.25
C PRO A 117 -4.23 2.09 18.69
N GLY A 118 -3.82 0.89 19.11
CA GLY A 118 -4.17 0.29 20.41
C GLY A 118 -5.16 -0.88 20.38
N GLY A 119 -5.68 -1.29 19.22
CA GLY A 119 -6.45 -2.53 19.07
C GLY A 119 -5.55 -3.72 18.77
N ASN A 120 -5.47 -4.69 19.68
CA ASN A 120 -4.74 -5.94 19.48
C ASN A 120 -5.28 -6.72 18.26
N LEU A 121 -4.64 -6.55 17.10
CA LEU A 121 -4.89 -7.39 15.93
C LEU A 121 -3.73 -8.37 15.78
N ASN A 122 -4.00 -9.61 16.18
CA ASN A 122 -3.14 -10.77 15.97
C ASN A 122 -3.16 -11.13 14.48
N ILE A 123 -2.38 -10.41 13.67
CA ILE A 123 -2.14 -10.75 12.27
C ILE A 123 -0.70 -11.24 12.17
N GLN A 124 -0.54 -12.56 12.18
CA GLN A 124 0.72 -13.21 11.86
C GLN A 124 1.07 -12.91 10.40
N GLY A 125 1.77 -11.80 10.15
CA GLY A 125 2.63 -11.69 8.98
C GLY A 125 3.68 -12.80 8.99
N PRO A 126 4.35 -13.10 7.87
CA PRO A 126 5.45 -14.04 7.89
C PRO A 126 6.52 -13.53 8.87
N GLN A 127 6.58 -14.15 10.05
CA GLN A 127 7.57 -13.89 11.10
C GLN A 127 8.97 -14.40 10.70
N GLY A 128 9.46 -13.99 9.53
CA GLY A 128 10.60 -14.64 8.92
C GLY A 128 11.36 -13.79 7.93
N ALA A 129 11.78 -12.58 8.32
CA ALA A 129 12.85 -11.87 7.61
C ALA A 129 13.61 -10.83 8.46
N LEU A 130 13.58 -10.93 9.79
CA LEU A 130 14.47 -10.15 10.65
C LEU A 130 15.29 -11.14 11.49
N LYS A 131 16.48 -11.45 11.01
CA LYS A 131 17.62 -11.87 11.83
C LYS A 131 18.71 -10.84 11.68
#